data_AF-A0A4U8U7W1-F1
#
_entry.id   AF-A0A4U8U7W1-F1
#
_cell.length_a   1.000
_cell.length_b   1.000
_cell.length_c   1.000
_cell.angle_alpha   90.00
_cell.angle_beta   90.00
_cell.angle_gamma   90.00
#
_symmetry.space_group_name_H-M   'P 1'
#
loop_
_entity.id
_entity.type
_entity.pdbx_description
1 polymer ?
#
loop_
_entity_poly.entity_id
_entity_poly.type
_entity_poly.pdbx_seq_one_letter_code
_entity_poly.pdbx_strand_id
1 'polypeptide(L)'
;MIIKGRDIYEITIIVVASSIIGLFIFGYKDNPNNTFFTELITFLSIMFGFQITAFSILFNSRSLSTLHSLYDEAYDNRLDKLSRYFRFAFYIEFFIISGLFIVKQFNFVSVCVLPILAIVGWCFYKISKVLFEFFNTPRNP
;
A
#
# COMPACT_ATOMS: atom_id res chain seq x y z
N MET A 1 2.68 -15.39 -4.91
CA MET A 1 1.70 -14.28 -5.00
C MET A 1 0.37 -14.88 -4.64
N ILE A 2 -0.32 -14.42 -3.60
CA ILE A 2 -1.79 -14.45 -3.42
C ILE A 2 -2.03 -13.75 -2.08
N ILE A 3 -2.40 -12.48 -2.18
CA ILE A 3 -3.29 -11.92 -1.19
C ILE A 3 -4.63 -12.65 -1.37
N LYS A 4 -5.22 -13.17 -0.30
CA LYS A 4 -6.44 -14.00 -0.38
C LYS A 4 -7.66 -13.21 -0.87
N GLY A 5 -8.62 -13.90 -1.49
CA GLY A 5 -9.72 -13.31 -2.29
C GLY A 5 -10.53 -12.20 -1.63
N ARG A 6 -10.67 -12.20 -0.30
CA ARG A 6 -11.34 -11.10 0.44
C ARG A 6 -10.59 -9.77 0.31
N ASP A 7 -9.28 -9.79 0.43
CA ASP A 7 -8.46 -8.58 0.31
C ASP A 7 -8.43 -8.07 -1.14
N ILE A 8 -8.45 -8.98 -2.14
CA ILE A 8 -8.60 -8.59 -3.56
C ILE A 8 -9.93 -7.86 -3.77
N TYR A 9 -11.01 -8.41 -3.24
CA TYR A 9 -12.34 -7.81 -3.31
C TYR A 9 -12.37 -6.42 -2.65
N GLU A 10 -11.76 -6.28 -1.46
CA GLU A 10 -11.61 -4.99 -0.77
C GLU A 10 -10.85 -3.97 -1.64
N ILE A 11 -9.70 -4.36 -2.24
CA ILE A 11 -8.94 -3.48 -3.14
C ILE A 11 -9.79 -3.09 -4.36
N THR A 12 -10.46 -4.05 -5.02
CA THR A 12 -11.25 -3.77 -6.21
C THR A 12 -12.37 -2.79 -5.92
N ILE A 13 -13.10 -2.94 -4.80
CA ILE A 13 -14.13 -1.98 -4.40
C ILE A 13 -13.53 -0.60 -4.19
N ILE A 14 -12.42 -0.53 -3.44
CA ILE A 14 -11.77 0.74 -3.13
C ILE A 14 -11.33 1.45 -4.42
N VAL A 15 -10.73 0.71 -5.35
CA VAL A 15 -10.27 1.25 -6.64
C VAL A 15 -11.43 1.74 -7.49
N VAL A 16 -12.51 0.96 -7.60
CA VAL A 16 -13.67 1.36 -8.40
C VAL A 16 -14.35 2.58 -7.78
N ALA A 17 -14.60 2.59 -6.48
CA ALA A 17 -15.24 3.70 -5.79
C ALA A 17 -14.39 4.98 -5.87
N SER A 18 -13.08 4.89 -5.60
CA SER A 18 -12.17 6.04 -5.67
C SER A 18 -11.97 6.55 -7.09
N SER A 19 -12.02 5.68 -8.11
CA SER A 19 -11.96 6.09 -9.52
C SER A 19 -13.22 6.86 -9.95
N ILE A 20 -14.41 6.41 -9.53
CA ILE A 20 -15.68 7.12 -9.80
C ILE A 20 -15.66 8.51 -9.15
N ILE A 21 -15.24 8.59 -7.88
CA ILE A 21 -15.12 9.86 -7.16
C ILE A 21 -14.06 10.76 -7.83
N GLY A 22 -12.92 10.18 -8.23
CA GLY A 22 -11.86 10.88 -8.95
C GLY A 22 -12.33 11.48 -10.26
N LEU A 23 -13.09 10.72 -11.05
CA LEU A 23 -13.71 11.21 -12.28
C LEU A 23 -14.71 12.34 -12.00
N PHE A 24 -15.51 12.24 -10.95
CA PHE A 24 -16.49 13.28 -10.62
C PHE A 24 -15.82 14.59 -10.17
N ILE A 25 -14.76 14.51 -9.36
CA ILE A 25 -14.06 15.68 -8.80
C ILE A 25 -13.11 16.31 -9.83
N PHE A 26 -12.34 15.49 -10.55
CA PHE A 26 -11.26 15.95 -11.41
C PHE A 26 -11.58 15.87 -12.91
N GLY A 27 -12.56 15.06 -13.33
CA GLY A 27 -12.92 14.92 -14.74
C GLY A 27 -13.56 16.16 -15.36
N TYR A 28 -14.03 17.12 -14.55
CA TYR A 28 -14.56 18.40 -15.02
C TYR A 28 -13.52 19.54 -15.03
N LYS A 29 -12.33 19.33 -14.47
CA LYS A 29 -11.23 20.29 -14.50
C LYS A 29 -10.05 19.68 -15.21
N ASP A 30 -9.99 19.86 -16.52
CA ASP A 30 -8.76 19.73 -17.31
C ASP A 30 -7.77 20.79 -16.83
N ASN A 31 -7.09 20.50 -15.72
CA ASN A 31 -5.95 21.29 -15.28
C ASN A 31 -4.71 20.41 -15.42
N PRO A 32 -3.84 20.66 -16.41
CA PRO A 32 -2.57 19.96 -16.58
C PRO A 32 -1.57 20.47 -15.53
N ASN A 33 -1.89 20.28 -14.25
CA ASN A 33 -1.06 20.75 -13.15
C ASN A 33 0.05 19.73 -12.91
N ASN A 34 1.21 19.98 -13.50
CA ASN A 34 2.47 19.27 -13.23
C ASN A 34 2.82 19.23 -11.72
N THR A 35 2.25 20.12 -10.92
CA THR A 35 2.34 20.14 -9.45
C THR A 35 1.76 18.86 -8.83
N PHE A 36 0.55 18.43 -9.22
CA PHE A 36 -0.05 17.22 -8.65
C PHE A 36 0.76 15.96 -8.95
N PHE A 37 1.33 15.86 -10.16
CA PHE A 37 2.21 14.74 -10.49
C PHE A 37 3.45 14.72 -9.60
N THR A 38 4.11 15.87 -9.44
CA THR A 38 5.32 16.00 -8.63
C THR A 38 5.05 15.70 -7.16
N GLU A 39 3.96 16.23 -6.61
CA GLU A 39 3.52 15.98 -5.24
C GLU A 39 3.19 14.49 -5.03
N LEU A 40 2.49 13.86 -5.96
CA LEU A 40 2.12 12.45 -5.86
C LEU A 40 3.35 11.54 -5.92
N ILE A 41 4.29 11.78 -6.83
CA ILE A 41 5.55 11.03 -6.91
C ILE A 41 6.39 11.23 -5.63
N THR A 42 6.42 12.45 -5.10
CA THR A 42 7.12 12.75 -3.84
C THR A 42 6.50 11.98 -2.68
N PHE A 43 5.17 11.99 -2.56
CA PHE A 43 4.44 11.22 -1.56
C PHE A 43 4.72 9.72 -1.68
N LEU A 44 4.61 9.16 -2.89
CA LEU A 44 4.91 7.74 -3.14
C LEU A 44 6.35 7.38 -2.77
N SER A 45 7.31 8.24 -3.08
CA SER A 45 8.72 8.02 -2.75
C SER A 45 8.97 8.01 -1.24
N ILE A 46 8.31 8.90 -0.49
CA ILE A 46 8.36 8.93 0.97
C ILE A 46 7.74 7.65 1.54
N MET A 47 6.57 7.25 1.04
CA MET A 47 5.88 6.03 1.48
C MET A 47 6.71 4.77 1.22
N PHE A 48 7.30 4.66 0.03
CA PHE A 48 8.17 3.56 -0.35
C PHE A 48 9.39 3.47 0.56
N GLY A 49 10.05 4.61 0.82
CA GLY A 49 11.20 4.69 1.74
C GLY A 49 10.84 4.32 3.18
N PHE A 50 9.67 4.76 3.67
CA PHE A 50 9.15 4.38 4.98
C PHE A 50 8.91 2.86 5.06
N GLN A 51 8.29 2.26 4.05
CA GLN A 51 8.02 0.83 4.00
C GLN A 51 9.31 -0.01 3.98
N ILE A 52 10.33 0.40 3.21
CA ILE A 52 11.65 -0.27 3.21
C ILE A 52 12.27 -0.21 4.60
N THR A 53 12.23 0.96 5.24
CA THR A 53 12.81 1.16 6.56
C THR A 53 12.09 0.30 7.61
N ALA A 54 10.76 0.31 7.59
CA ALA A 54 9.93 -0.50 8.48
C ALA A 54 10.20 -2.01 8.29
N PHE A 55 10.31 -2.46 7.04
CA PHE A 55 10.67 -3.83 6.71
C PHE A 55 12.06 -4.19 7.27
N SER A 56 13.08 -3.37 7.02
CA SER A 56 14.45 -3.60 7.49
C SER A 56 14.54 -3.69 9.03
N ILE A 57 13.90 -2.76 9.74
CA ILE A 57 13.86 -2.75 11.21
C ILE A 57 13.19 -4.02 11.74
N LEU A 58 12.09 -4.45 11.13
CA LEU A 58 11.36 -5.63 11.59
C LEU A 58 12.18 -6.90 11.44
N PHE A 59 12.84 -7.09 10.29
CA PHE A 59 13.64 -8.29 10.02
C PHE A 59 14.97 -8.33 10.78
N ASN A 60 15.49 -7.18 11.21
CA ASN A 60 16.72 -7.10 12.02
C ASN A 60 16.46 -7.04 13.54
N SER A 61 15.20 -7.12 13.98
CA SER A 61 14.85 -7.01 15.39
C SER A 61 14.70 -8.37 16.06
N ARG A 62 15.00 -8.45 17.37
CA ARG A 62 14.73 -9.64 18.22
C ARG A 62 13.25 -10.07 18.22
N SER A 63 12.36 -9.20 17.75
CA SER A 63 10.92 -9.44 17.56
C SER A 63 10.60 -10.49 16.50
N LEU A 64 11.55 -10.86 15.63
CA LEU A 64 11.37 -11.83 14.55
C LEU A 64 10.91 -13.20 15.08
N SER A 65 11.50 -13.67 16.19
CA SER A 65 11.17 -14.98 16.77
C SER A 65 9.73 -15.04 17.30
N THR A 66 9.24 -13.94 17.90
CA THR A 66 7.86 -13.81 18.38
C THR A 66 6.85 -13.74 17.24
N LEU A 67 7.20 -13.13 16.11
CA LEU A 67 6.36 -13.10 14.91
C LEU A 67 6.28 -14.46 14.20
N HIS A 68 7.36 -15.25 14.27
CA HIS A 68 7.40 -16.60 13.71
C HIS A 68 6.61 -17.62 14.54
N SER A 69 6.48 -17.40 15.86
CA SER A 69 5.77 -18.30 16.77
C SER A 69 4.25 -18.08 16.81
N LEU A 70 3.76 -16.94 16.34
CA LEU A 70 2.32 -16.64 16.28
C LEU A 70 1.70 -17.20 15.01
N TYR A 71 0.93 -18.29 15.17
CA TYR A 71 0.16 -18.93 14.10
C TYR A 71 -0.94 -17.99 13.55
N ASP A 72 -1.14 -18.03 12.24
CA ASP A 72 -2.24 -17.36 11.54
C ASP A 72 -2.89 -18.39 10.62
N GLU A 73 -4.19 -18.67 10.82
CA GLU A 73 -4.94 -19.66 10.01
C GLU A 73 -4.85 -19.40 8.50
N ALA A 74 -4.63 -18.15 8.10
CA ALA A 74 -4.55 -17.79 6.70
C ALA A 74 -3.12 -17.82 6.14
N TYR A 75 -2.07 -17.67 6.93
CA TYR A 75 -0.73 -17.37 6.41
C TYR A 75 0.42 -18.12 7.10
N ASP A 76 0.17 -19.31 7.65
CA ASP A 76 1.10 -20.15 8.42
C ASP A 76 1.62 -19.45 9.70
N ASN A 77 2.23 -18.27 9.59
CA ASN A 77 2.58 -17.39 10.69
C ASN A 77 2.39 -15.90 10.34
N ARG A 78 2.33 -15.05 11.37
CA ARG A 78 2.15 -13.59 11.20
C ARG A 78 3.32 -12.92 10.47
N LEU A 79 4.52 -13.49 10.55
CA LEU A 79 5.70 -13.00 9.83
C LEU A 79 5.54 -13.13 8.31
N ASP A 80 5.07 -14.29 7.84
CA ASP A 80 4.88 -14.56 6.41
C ASP A 80 3.72 -13.72 5.87
N LYS A 81 2.65 -13.53 6.66
CA LYS A 81 1.58 -12.57 6.36
C LYS A 81 2.12 -11.16 6.13
N LEU A 82 2.94 -10.67 7.05
CA LEU A 82 3.51 -9.32 6.98
C LEU A 82 4.50 -9.18 5.81
N SER A 83 5.36 -10.18 5.61
CA SER A 83 6.29 -10.26 4.49
C SER A 83 5.57 -10.22 3.14
N ARG A 84 4.45 -10.95 3.02
CA ARG A 84 3.60 -10.94 1.82
C ARG A 84 2.94 -9.58 1.60
N TYR A 85 2.46 -8.91 2.64
CA TYR A 85 1.90 -7.56 2.51
C TYR A 85 2.96 -6.53 2.09
N PHE A 86 4.15 -6.54 2.67
CA PHE A 86 5.25 -5.67 2.24
C PHE A 86 5.65 -5.93 0.78
N ARG A 87 5.84 -7.19 0.40
CA ARG A 87 6.16 -7.55 -1.00
C ARG A 87 5.08 -7.04 -1.96
N PHE A 88 3.81 -7.25 -1.62
CA PHE A 88 2.72 -6.76 -2.45
C PHE A 88 2.71 -5.22 -2.56
N ALA A 89 2.86 -4.52 -1.43
CA ALA A 89 2.91 -3.06 -1.41
C ALA A 89 4.04 -2.53 -2.30
N PHE A 90 5.24 -3.12 -2.22
CA PHE A 90 6.36 -2.73 -3.09
C PHE A 90 6.07 -2.96 -4.57
N TYR A 91 5.50 -4.10 -4.95
CA TYR A 91 5.12 -4.35 -6.34
C TYR A 91 4.08 -3.35 -6.83
N ILE A 92 3.03 -3.11 -6.03
CA ILE A 92 1.97 -2.16 -6.39
C ILE A 92 2.52 -0.75 -6.53
N GLU A 93 3.32 -0.27 -5.59
CA GLU A 93 3.93 1.06 -5.65
C GLU A 93 4.84 1.20 -6.87
N PHE A 94 5.62 0.17 -7.20
CA PHE A 94 6.44 0.14 -8.42
C PHE A 94 5.58 0.22 -9.70
N PHE A 95 4.49 -0.54 -9.77
CA PHE A 95 3.56 -0.50 -10.90
C PHE A 95 2.83 0.85 -11.00
N ILE A 96 2.44 1.45 -9.87
CA ILE A 96 1.81 2.77 -9.81
C ILE A 96 2.77 3.84 -10.33
N ILE A 97 4.02 3.87 -9.84
CA ILE A 97 5.02 4.84 -10.30
C ILE A 97 5.24 4.68 -11.82
N SER A 98 5.44 3.44 -12.29
CA SER A 98 5.60 3.16 -13.72
C SER A 98 4.38 3.60 -14.54
N GLY A 99 3.18 3.29 -14.07
CA GLY A 99 1.91 3.68 -14.70
C GLY A 99 1.69 5.19 -14.72
N LEU A 100 2.09 5.91 -13.66
CA LEU A 100 1.99 7.36 -13.58
C LEU A 100 2.80 8.07 -14.68
N PHE A 101 3.97 7.55 -15.05
CA PHE A 101 4.74 8.10 -16.18
C PHE A 101 3.99 7.96 -17.51
N ILE A 102 3.29 6.85 -17.72
CA ILE A 102 2.47 6.62 -18.92
C ILE A 102 1.24 7.54 -18.90
N VAL A 103 0.49 7.54 -17.81
CA VAL A 103 -0.73 8.35 -17.63
C VAL A 103 -0.45 9.85 -17.73
N LYS A 104 0.74 10.29 -17.31
CA LYS A 104 1.21 11.67 -17.51
C LYS A 104 1.26 12.09 -18.97
N GLN A 105 1.65 11.19 -19.88
CA GLN A 105 1.67 11.49 -21.31
C GLN A 105 0.28 11.82 -21.87
N PHE A 106 -0.77 11.28 -21.23
CA PHE A 106 -2.17 11.47 -21.64
C PHE A 106 -2.92 12.50 -20.78
N ASN A 107 -2.25 13.25 -19.91
CA ASN A 107 -2.85 14.23 -18.99
C ASN A 107 -3.94 13.69 -18.03
N PHE A 108 -4.04 12.37 -17.84
CA PHE A 108 -5.04 11.76 -16.95
C PHE A 108 -4.58 11.62 -15.50
N VAL A 109 -3.47 12.27 -15.11
CA VAL A 109 -2.87 12.12 -13.77
C VAL A 109 -3.87 12.45 -12.68
N SER A 110 -4.60 13.55 -12.82
CA SER A 110 -5.57 14.05 -11.83
C SER A 110 -6.66 13.04 -11.49
N VAL A 111 -7.11 12.26 -12.47
CA VAL A 111 -8.13 11.21 -12.28
C VAL A 111 -7.57 10.03 -11.50
N CYS A 112 -6.28 9.73 -11.69
CA CYS A 112 -5.61 8.63 -11.02
C CYS A 112 -5.13 8.95 -9.60
N VAL A 113 -5.11 10.22 -9.18
CA VAL A 113 -4.62 10.62 -7.84
C VAL A 113 -5.38 9.88 -6.73
N LEU A 114 -6.71 9.95 -6.73
CA LEU A 114 -7.52 9.34 -5.68
C LEU A 114 -7.41 7.81 -5.61
N PRO A 115 -7.51 7.05 -6.72
CA PRO A 115 -7.33 5.61 -6.65
C PRO A 115 -5.92 5.22 -6.21
N ILE A 116 -4.89 5.97 -6.60
CA ILE A 116 -3.51 5.73 -6.15
C ILE A 116 -3.39 5.94 -4.64
N LEU A 117 -3.86 7.08 -4.12
CA LEU A 117 -3.83 7.36 -2.68
C LEU A 117 -4.62 6.32 -1.88
N ALA A 118 -5.76 5.86 -2.40
CA ALA A 118 -6.58 4.86 -1.75
C ALA A 118 -5.91 3.49 -1.69
N ILE A 119 -5.28 3.04 -2.79
CA ILE A 119 -4.53 1.76 -2.82
C ILE A 119 -3.34 1.81 -1.85
N VAL A 120 -2.54 2.88 -1.91
CA VAL A 120 -1.35 3.03 -1.08
C VAL A 120 -1.73 3.15 0.39
N GLY A 121 -2.77 3.94 0.70
CA GLY A 121 -3.33 4.05 2.03
C GLY A 121 -3.86 2.72 2.58
N TRP A 122 -4.53 1.91 1.74
CA TRP A 122 -4.98 0.58 2.13
C TRP A 122 -3.81 -0.36 2.41
N CYS A 123 -2.77 -0.35 1.58
CA CYS A 123 -1.55 -1.14 1.80
C CYS A 123 -0.89 -0.75 3.13
N PHE A 124 -0.73 0.55 3.36
CA PHE A 124 -0.21 1.07 4.62
C PHE A 124 -1.05 0.63 5.82
N TYR A 125 -2.37 0.77 5.74
CA TYR A 125 -3.29 0.34 6.80
C TYR A 125 -3.13 -1.15 7.15
N LYS A 126 -3.06 -2.05 6.15
CA LYS A 126 -2.90 -3.49 6.39
C LYS A 126 -1.55 -3.80 7.06
N ILE A 127 -0.47 -3.17 6.59
CA ILE A 127 0.86 -3.31 7.19
C ILE A 127 0.85 -2.80 8.65
N SER A 128 0.36 -1.58 8.88
CA SER A 128 0.28 -0.97 10.21
C SER A 128 -0.59 -1.79 11.15
N LYS A 129 -1.73 -2.31 10.70
CA LYS A 129 -2.61 -3.15 11.52
C LYS A 129 -1.89 -4.39 12.03
N VAL A 130 -1.19 -5.11 11.15
CA VAL A 130 -0.43 -6.30 11.55
C VAL A 130 0.73 -5.94 12.48
N LEU A 131 1.39 -4.79 12.25
CA LEU A 131 2.42 -4.26 13.16
C LEU A 131 1.85 -3.90 14.55
N PHE A 132 0.71 -3.23 14.63
CA PHE A 132 0.09 -2.87 15.91
C PHE A 132 -0.44 -4.09 16.65
N GLU A 133 -1.04 -5.06 15.94
CA GLU A 133 -1.41 -6.36 16.52
C GLU A 133 -0.19 -7.06 17.10
N PHE A 134 0.98 -6.96 16.45
CA PHE A 134 2.24 -7.44 17.00
C PHE A 134 2.64 -6.71 18.28
N PHE A 135 2.65 -5.36 18.30
CA PHE A 135 3.02 -4.59 19.49
C PHE A 135 2.08 -4.80 20.68
N ASN A 136 0.80 -5.06 20.43
CA ASN A 136 -0.22 -5.27 21.46
C ASN A 136 -0.30 -6.73 21.94
N THR A 137 0.34 -7.67 21.25
CA THR A 137 0.36 -9.08 21.71
C THR A 137 1.31 -9.18 22.91
N PRO A 138 0.86 -9.65 24.09
CA PRO A 138 1.71 -9.74 25.27
C PRO A 138 2.92 -10.64 24.96
N ARG A 139 4.12 -10.10 25.15
CA ARG A 139 5.36 -10.88 25.10
C ARG A 139 5.37 -11.74 26.35
N ASN A 140 4.94 -13.00 26.25
CA ASN A 140 5.28 -13.96 27.29
C ASN A 140 6.80 -14.16 27.24
N PRO A 141 7.54 -13.81 28.30
CA PRO A 141 8.97 -14.09 28.40
C PRO A 141 9.23 -15.60 28.47
#